data_AF-A0A350MNK4-F1
#
_entry.id   AF-A0A350MNK4-F1
#
_cell.length_a   1.000
_cell.length_b   1.000
_cell.length_c   1.000
_cell.angle_alpha   90.00
_cell.angle_beta   90.00
_cell.angle_gamma   90.00
#
_symmetry.space_group_name_H-M   'P 1'
#
loop_
_entity.id
_entity.type
_entity.pdbx_description
1 polymer ?
#
loop_
_entity_poly.entity_id
_entity_poly.type
_entity_poly.pdbx_seq_one_letter_code
_entity_poly.pdbx_strand_id
1 'polypeptide(L)'
;MKTIFIVLMILVSVSAYAWETVEYGIACRSKQNMELVWKSVQQNDDKPLSAFMDTRECYVMKGGVKVTMIETVGNMYHFAYGSMKLWSYRVALRP
;
A
#
# COMPACT_ATOMS: atom_id res chain seq x y z
N MET A 1 -30.10 28.40 -27.40
CA MET A 1 -28.81 27.66 -27.40
C MET A 1 -27.91 28.12 -26.24
N LYS A 2 -28.31 27.90 -24.98
CA LYS A 2 -27.49 28.27 -23.80
C LYS A 2 -27.44 27.17 -22.73
N THR A 3 -28.38 26.24 -22.76
CA THR A 3 -28.54 25.15 -21.79
C THR A 3 -27.72 23.89 -22.11
N ILE A 4 -27.21 23.75 -23.34
CA ILE A 4 -26.47 22.55 -23.78
C ILE A 4 -25.01 22.57 -23.29
N PHE A 5 -24.45 23.75 -23.02
CA PHE A 5 -23.04 23.88 -22.62
C PHE A 5 -22.76 23.49 -21.16
N ILE A 6 -23.78 23.50 -20.30
CA ILE A 6 -23.60 23.24 -18.85
C ILE A 6 -23.66 21.75 -18.54
N VAL A 7 -24.39 20.95 -19.33
CA VAL A 7 -24.52 19.50 -19.11
C VAL A 7 -23.23 18.76 -19.48
N LEU A 8 -22.40 19.31 -20.36
CA LEU A 8 -21.15 18.68 -20.81
C LEU A 8 -20.00 18.77 -19.79
N MET A 9 -20.07 19.68 -18.80
CA MET A 9 -19.01 19.87 -17.80
C MET A 9 -19.11 18.96 -16.57
N ILE A 10 -20.18 18.16 -16.44
CA ILE A 10 -20.45 17.37 -15.23
C ILE A 10 -19.90 15.93 -15.30
N LEU A 11 -19.33 15.53 -16.45
CA LEU A 11 -18.95 14.13 -16.71
C LEU A 11 -17.45 13.79 -16.58
N VAL A 12 -16.61 14.72 -16.12
CA VAL A 12 -15.16 14.47 -15.99
C VAL A 12 -14.68 14.62 -14.55
N SER A 13 -15.45 14.11 -13.58
CA SER A 13 -14.94 13.74 -12.27
C SER A 13 -14.50 12.28 -12.30
N VAL A 14 -13.63 11.93 -13.26
CA VAL A 14 -12.87 10.70 -13.16
C VAL A 14 -11.89 10.94 -12.01
N SER A 15 -12.18 10.39 -10.83
CA SER A 15 -11.20 10.34 -9.75
C SER A 15 -9.97 9.66 -10.30
N ALA A 16 -8.96 10.46 -10.64
CA ALA A 16 -7.66 9.98 -11.05
C ALA A 16 -7.08 9.26 -9.83
N TYR A 17 -7.31 7.96 -9.73
CA TYR A 17 -6.61 7.09 -8.79
C TYR A 17 -5.14 7.19 -9.15
N ALA A 18 -4.40 8.02 -8.41
CA ALA A 18 -2.98 8.22 -8.64
C ALA A 18 -2.24 6.92 -8.32
N TRP A 19 -1.45 6.45 -9.26
CA TRP A 19 -0.59 5.30 -9.04
C TRP A 19 0.65 5.81 -8.32
N GLU A 20 0.91 5.31 -7.12
CA GLU A 20 2.17 5.59 -6.43
C GLU A 20 3.17 4.47 -6.68
N THR A 21 4.45 4.84 -6.76
CA THR A 21 5.52 3.86 -6.89
C THR A 21 6.03 3.55 -5.48
N VAL A 22 5.91 2.30 -5.07
CA VAL A 22 6.42 1.85 -3.78
C VAL A 22 7.91 1.53 -3.93
N GLU A 23 8.71 2.11 -3.05
CA GLU A 23 10.11 1.74 -2.88
C GLU A 23 10.20 0.34 -2.23
N TYR A 24 11.36 -0.31 -2.30
CA TYR A 24 11.55 -1.66 -1.73
C TYR A 24 11.05 -1.73 -0.28
N GLY A 25 10.34 -2.80 0.10
CA GLY A 25 9.81 -2.91 1.46
C GLY A 25 9.03 -4.18 1.74
N ILE A 26 8.31 -4.19 2.87
CA ILE A 26 7.46 -5.31 3.30
C ILE A 26 6.01 -4.83 3.33
N ALA A 27 5.10 -5.66 2.83
CA ALA A 27 3.68 -5.38 2.82
C ALA A 27 2.87 -6.58 3.31
N CYS A 28 1.90 -6.37 4.20
CA CYS A 28 1.12 -7.42 4.84
C CYS A 28 -0.39 -7.29 4.56
N ARG A 29 -1.12 -8.40 4.55
CA ARG A 29 -2.57 -8.43 4.32
C ARG A 29 -3.38 -7.73 5.41
N SER A 30 -2.83 -7.65 6.62
CA SER A 30 -3.46 -6.97 7.76
C SER A 30 -2.53 -5.91 8.34
N LYS A 31 -3.14 -4.84 8.86
CA LYS A 31 -2.43 -3.79 9.59
C LYS A 31 -1.71 -4.36 10.82
N GLN A 32 -2.35 -5.27 11.55
CA GLN A 32 -1.80 -5.91 12.74
C GLN A 32 -0.52 -6.69 12.44
N ASN A 33 -0.49 -7.48 11.37
CA ASN A 33 0.72 -8.23 10.98
C ASN A 33 1.84 -7.27 10.59
N MET A 34 1.52 -6.17 9.90
CA MET A 34 2.51 -5.14 9.56
C MET A 34 3.10 -4.46 10.80
N GLU A 35 2.28 -4.18 11.82
CA GLU A 35 2.75 -3.63 13.10
C GLU A 35 3.66 -4.61 13.86
N LEU A 36 3.34 -5.91 13.84
CA LEU A 36 4.19 -6.95 14.43
C LEU A 36 5.53 -7.06 13.71
N VAL A 37 5.52 -7.11 12.37
CA VAL A 37 6.76 -7.09 11.57
C VAL A 37 7.61 -5.85 11.88
N TRP A 38 6.98 -4.68 11.93
CA TRP A 38 7.70 -3.44 12.22
C TRP A 38 8.33 -3.43 13.61
N LYS A 39 7.60 -3.91 14.63
CA LYS A 39 8.12 -4.07 15.98
C LYS A 39 9.30 -5.04 16.02
N SER A 40 9.19 -6.15 15.30
CA SER A 40 10.24 -7.15 15.17
C SER A 40 11.52 -6.58 14.56
N VAL A 41 11.40 -5.80 13.49
CA VAL A 41 12.55 -5.12 12.88
C VAL A 41 13.19 -4.12 13.85
N GLN A 42 12.39 -3.33 14.58
CA GLN A 42 12.93 -2.42 15.60
C GLN A 42 13.68 -3.15 16.72
N GLN A 43 13.33 -4.41 16.98
CA GLN A 43 13.94 -5.25 18.00
C GLN A 43 15.06 -6.13 17.47
N ASN A 44 15.37 -6.08 16.15
CA ASN A 44 16.27 -7.01 15.46
C ASN A 44 15.90 -8.49 15.72
N ASP A 45 14.60 -8.81 15.76
CA ASP A 45 14.08 -10.17 15.89
C ASP A 45 13.43 -10.62 14.58
N ASP A 46 14.11 -11.48 13.82
CA ASP A 46 13.65 -11.90 12.49
C ASP A 46 12.60 -13.03 12.52
N LYS A 47 12.32 -13.61 13.69
CA LYS A 47 11.39 -14.76 13.80
C LYS A 47 9.97 -14.43 13.35
N PRO A 48 9.39 -13.26 13.68
CA PRO A 48 8.02 -12.98 13.27
C PRO A 48 7.92 -12.69 11.78
N LEU A 49 8.95 -12.06 11.19
CA LEU A 49 8.98 -11.82 9.75
C LEU A 49 8.97 -13.13 8.96
N SER A 50 9.85 -14.07 9.30
CA SER A 50 9.88 -15.38 8.63
C SER A 50 8.54 -16.13 8.74
N ALA A 51 7.91 -16.17 9.91
CA ALA A 51 6.61 -16.80 10.11
C ALA A 51 5.49 -16.18 9.24
N PHE A 52 5.47 -14.85 9.09
CA PHE A 52 4.47 -14.18 8.24
C PHE A 52 4.76 -14.33 6.74
N MET A 53 6.02 -14.45 6.36
CA MET A 53 6.40 -14.74 4.98
C MET A 53 6.01 -16.17 4.59
N ASP A 54 6.23 -17.15 5.48
CA ASP A 54 5.90 -18.57 5.25
C ASP A 54 4.39 -18.80 5.10
N THR A 55 3.58 -18.06 5.88
CA THR A 55 2.12 -18.11 5.82
C THR A 55 1.53 -17.25 4.69
N ARG A 56 2.36 -16.51 3.93
CA ARG A 56 1.94 -15.55 2.90
C ARG A 56 1.00 -14.46 3.43
N GLU A 57 1.15 -14.12 4.70
CA GLU A 57 0.49 -12.98 5.33
C GLU A 57 1.23 -11.68 5.04
N CYS A 58 2.54 -11.76 4.82
CA CYS A 58 3.39 -10.66 4.39
C CYS A 58 4.18 -11.01 3.12
N TYR A 59 4.60 -9.98 2.39
CA TYR A 59 5.26 -10.06 1.09
C TYR A 59 6.40 -9.06 1.04
N VAL A 60 7.53 -9.48 0.46
CA VAL A 60 8.60 -8.55 0.10
C VAL A 60 8.24 -7.89 -1.23
N MET A 61 8.11 -6.57 -1.19
CA MET A 61 7.86 -5.71 -2.33
C MET A 61 9.19 -5.34 -2.98
N LYS A 62 9.34 -5.71 -4.26
CA LYS A 62 10.45 -5.19 -5.07
C LYS A 62 10.19 -3.71 -5.35
N GLY A 63 11.24 -2.89 -5.33
CA GLY A 63 11.12 -1.48 -5.68
C GLY A 63 10.65 -1.28 -7.13
N GLY A 64 9.98 -0.15 -7.39
CA GLY A 64 9.46 0.17 -8.73
C GLY A 64 8.08 -0.42 -9.02
N VAL A 65 7.45 -1.06 -8.03
CA VAL A 65 6.08 -1.55 -8.15
C VAL A 65 5.10 -0.38 -8.05
N LYS A 66 4.26 -0.22 -9.07
CA LYS A 66 3.15 0.74 -9.05
C LYS A 66 1.95 0.13 -8.34
N VAL A 67 1.40 0.86 -7.38
CA VAL A 67 0.24 0.44 -6.58
C VAL A 67 -0.86 1.50 -6.65
N THR A 68 -2.09 1.09 -6.40
CA THR A 68 -3.20 2.02 -6.19
C THR A 68 -3.33 2.30 -4.72
N MET A 69 -3.02 3.53 -4.31
CA MET A 69 -3.22 3.97 -2.94
C MET A 69 -4.72 4.02 -2.61
N ILE A 70 -5.11 3.31 -1.56
CA ILE A 70 -6.49 3.28 -1.06
C ILE A 70 -6.64 4.34 0.03
N GLU A 71 -5.76 4.28 1.03
CA GLU A 71 -5.74 5.24 2.12
C GLU A 71 -4.34 5.33 2.73
N THR A 72 -4.14 6.35 3.54
CA THR A 72 -2.90 6.60 4.25
C THR A 72 -3.22 6.95 5.70
N VAL A 73 -2.68 6.19 6.64
CA VAL A 73 -2.96 6.32 8.07
C VAL A 73 -1.64 6.56 8.80
N GLY A 74 -1.36 7.82 9.12
CA GLY A 74 -0.08 8.22 9.70
C GLY A 74 1.09 7.82 8.79
N ASN A 75 1.97 6.96 9.30
CA ASN A 75 3.14 6.45 8.57
C ASN A 75 2.87 5.13 7.82
N MET A 76 1.63 4.70 7.70
CA MET A 76 1.27 3.50 6.97
C MET A 76 0.50 3.81 5.68
N TYR A 77 0.76 3.00 4.68
CA TYR A 77 0.07 2.92 3.41
C TYR A 77 -0.86 1.72 3.40
N HIS A 78 -2.09 1.93 2.92
CA HIS A 78 -2.97 0.86 2.51
C HIS A 78 -3.21 0.99 1.01
N PHE A 79 -2.85 -0.05 0.27
CA PHE A 79 -2.86 -0.02 -1.18
C PHE A 79 -3.36 -1.34 -1.78
N ALA A 80 -3.80 -1.26 -3.02
CA ALA A 80 -4.10 -2.43 -3.83
C ALA A 80 -2.91 -2.77 -4.73
N TYR A 81 -2.55 -4.05 -4.77
CA TYR A 81 -1.60 -4.63 -5.71
C TYR A 81 -2.17 -5.93 -6.27
N GLY A 82 -2.43 -5.97 -7.59
CA GLY A 82 -3.21 -7.04 -8.20
C GLY A 82 -4.60 -7.15 -7.56
N SER A 83 -4.98 -8.35 -7.11
CA SER A 83 -6.24 -8.61 -6.41
C SER A 83 -6.13 -8.53 -4.88
N MET A 84 -5.04 -7.96 -4.35
CA MET A 84 -4.74 -7.96 -2.93
C MET A 84 -4.75 -6.54 -2.35
N LYS A 85 -5.25 -6.42 -1.13
CA LYS A 85 -5.14 -5.22 -0.30
C LYS A 85 -4.05 -5.43 0.73
N LEU A 86 -3.12 -4.50 0.82
CA LEU A 86 -1.90 -4.64 1.61
C LEU A 86 -1.60 -3.37 2.40
N TRP A 87 -0.99 -3.58 3.55
CA TRP A 87 -0.50 -2.55 4.47
C TRP A 87 1.02 -2.53 4.47
N SER A 88 1.63 -1.36 4.39
CA SER A 88 3.08 -1.18 4.49
C SER A 88 3.41 0.12 5.23
N TYR A 89 4.63 0.25 5.72
CA TYR A 89 5.11 1.52 6.26
C TYR A 89 5.71 2.38 5.16
N ARG A 90 5.58 3.70 5.32
CA ARG A 90 6.14 4.73 4.44
C ARG A 90 7.65 4.68 4.32
N VAL A 91 8.30 4.25 5.40
CA VAL A 91 9.75 4.15 5.48
C VAL A 91 10.12 2.78 4.95
N ALA A 92 10.78 2.75 3.79
CA ALA A 92 11.37 1.53 3.25
C ALA A 92 12.24 0.91 4.35
N LEU A 93 11.83 -0.27 4.83
CA LEU A 93 12.75 -1.19 5.47
C LEU A 93 13.76 -1.57 4.39
N ARG A 94 14.83 -0.78 4.24
CA ARG A 94 16.00 -1.24 3.51
C ARG A 94 16.53 -2.45 4.27
N PRO A 95 16.65 -3.62 3.63
CA PRO A 95 17.44 -4.70 4.20
C PRO A 95 18.89 -4.25 4.38
#